data_AF-X1JNF9-F1
#
_entry.id   AF-X1JNF9-F1
#
_cell.length_a   1.000
_cell.length_b   1.000
_cell.length_c   1.000
_cell.angle_alpha   90.00
_cell.angle_beta   90.00
_cell.angle_gamma   90.00
#
_symmetry.space_group_name_H-M   'P 1'
#
loop_
_entity.id
_entity.type
_entity.pdbx_description
1 polymer ?
#
loop_
_entity_poly.entity_id
_entity_poly.type
_entity_poly.pdbx_seq_one_letter_code
_entity_poly.pdbx_strand_id
1 'polypeptide(L)'
;MRSFKSSRNGRKRQADHNGNGYDQLEGEWALYYKVTSYFTRHIRFDDREDWLHDTMLEMAKVKAKYKVKGKPLTEAGLMRVASYQVTEYWERLRRLTTWLDCGNCSKEQRRKCREQDLYSECPKYHQLVSLNTTVNPDGDGEPSELIQFLADDKAVDIVARLDARHTLQGLPRRLVQIGYKRYAGITLNDTERRYFNRQRQEELKRHQKALF
;
A
#
# COMPACT_ATOMS: atom_id res chain seq x y z
N MET A 1 28.56 48.36 -45.84
CA MET A 1 28.94 48.07 -44.43
C MET A 1 27.70 48.32 -43.58
N ARG A 2 27.13 47.39 -42.82
CA ARG A 2 27.73 46.64 -41.71
C ARG A 2 27.06 45.26 -41.56
N SER A 3 27.89 44.24 -41.40
CA SER A 3 27.50 42.87 -41.03
C SER A 3 27.11 42.85 -39.56
N PHE A 4 25.88 42.47 -39.24
CA PHE A 4 25.50 42.09 -37.88
C PHE A 4 25.74 40.60 -37.69
N LYS A 5 26.91 40.25 -37.15
CA LYS A 5 27.18 38.90 -36.63
C LYS A 5 26.45 38.74 -35.31
N SER A 6 25.35 37.98 -35.27
CA SER A 6 24.78 37.51 -34.01
C SER A 6 25.55 36.28 -33.52
N SER A 7 26.49 36.53 -32.61
CA SER A 7 27.22 35.50 -31.88
C SER A 7 26.24 34.73 -30.98
N ARG A 8 25.85 33.51 -31.38
CA ARG A 8 25.25 32.51 -30.47
C ARG A 8 26.33 31.99 -29.51
N ASN A 9 26.69 32.80 -28.52
CA ASN A 9 27.40 32.29 -27.34
C ASN A 9 26.34 31.80 -26.34
N GLY A 10 25.83 30.59 -26.60
CA GLY A 10 25.16 29.83 -25.56
C GLY A 10 26.17 29.63 -24.44
N ARG A 11 25.99 30.34 -23.32
CA ARG A 11 26.66 30.02 -22.06
C ARG A 11 26.47 28.52 -21.84
N LYS A 12 27.56 27.74 -21.97
CA LYS A 12 27.59 26.39 -21.43
C LYS A 12 27.27 26.56 -19.95
N ARG A 13 26.08 26.10 -19.52
CA ARG A 13 25.75 25.97 -18.10
C ARG A 13 26.89 25.14 -17.51
N GLN A 14 27.66 25.75 -16.63
CA GLN A 14 28.58 25.01 -15.78
C GLN A 14 27.73 23.97 -15.04
N ALA A 15 28.20 22.72 -15.00
CA ALA A 15 27.52 21.64 -14.30
C ALA A 15 27.38 22.06 -12.83
N ASP A 16 26.16 21.98 -12.32
CA ASP A 16 25.86 22.27 -10.92
C ASP A 16 26.61 21.27 -10.03
N HIS A 17 27.39 21.77 -9.08
CA HIS A 17 28.28 20.98 -8.22
C HIS A 17 27.55 20.32 -7.03
N ASN A 18 26.28 19.93 -7.21
CA ASN A 18 25.59 19.01 -6.30
C ASN A 18 25.88 17.58 -6.76
N GLY A 19 27.13 17.13 -6.57
CA GLY A 19 27.57 15.79 -6.94
C GLY A 19 26.75 14.75 -6.16
N ASN A 20 25.78 14.15 -6.83
CA ASN A 20 24.88 13.10 -6.32
C ASN A 20 25.60 11.75 -6.06
N GLY A 21 26.92 11.76 -5.85
CA GLY A 21 27.76 10.59 -5.56
C GLY A 21 28.04 9.69 -6.77
N TYR A 22 27.23 9.77 -7.84
CA TYR A 22 27.34 8.91 -9.02
C TYR A 22 28.58 9.17 -9.89
N ASP A 23 29.24 10.32 -9.73
CA ASP A 23 30.47 10.66 -10.46
C ASP A 23 31.67 9.75 -10.10
N GLN A 24 31.57 9.01 -8.99
CA GLN A 24 32.57 8.05 -8.53
C GLN A 24 32.30 6.62 -9.04
N LEU A 25 31.21 6.41 -9.79
CA LEU A 25 30.90 5.07 -10.31
C LEU A 25 31.86 4.69 -11.42
N GLU A 26 32.37 3.47 -11.33
CA GLU A 26 33.28 2.89 -12.33
C GLU A 26 32.67 1.64 -12.99
N GLY A 27 33.20 1.29 -14.16
CA GLY A 27 32.89 0.05 -14.86
C GLY A 27 31.42 -0.10 -15.23
N GLU A 28 30.81 -1.23 -14.84
CA GLU A 28 29.45 -1.59 -15.23
C GLU A 28 28.38 -0.69 -14.60
N TRP A 29 28.63 -0.21 -13.37
CA TRP A 29 27.70 0.65 -12.65
C TRP A 29 27.60 2.03 -13.27
N ALA A 30 28.72 2.58 -13.78
CA ALA A 30 28.73 3.82 -14.55
C ALA A 30 27.87 3.71 -15.81
N LEU A 31 27.94 2.57 -16.50
CA LEU A 31 27.10 2.29 -17.66
C LEU A 31 25.62 2.18 -17.27
N TYR A 32 25.29 1.47 -16.19
CA TYR A 32 23.91 1.38 -15.71
C TYR A 32 23.35 2.76 -15.38
N TYR A 33 24.10 3.57 -14.63
CA TYR A 33 23.72 4.94 -14.30
C TYR A 33 23.49 5.80 -15.54
N LYS A 34 24.39 5.75 -16.54
CA LYS A 34 24.23 6.47 -17.81
C LYS A 34 22.93 6.08 -18.52
N VAL A 35 22.58 4.79 -18.52
CA VAL A 35 21.34 4.31 -19.16
C VAL A 35 20.12 4.71 -18.33
N THR A 36 20.13 4.53 -17.01
CA THR A 36 18.97 4.83 -16.15
C THR A 36 18.68 6.33 -16.07
N SER A 37 19.72 7.16 -15.94
CA SER A 37 19.61 8.64 -15.89
C SER A 37 18.88 9.23 -17.11
N TYR A 38 19.03 8.60 -18.29
CA TYR A 38 18.28 9.00 -19.49
C TYR A 38 16.76 8.86 -19.30
N PHE A 39 16.30 7.87 -18.54
CA PHE A 39 14.89 7.57 -18.33
C PHE A 39 14.28 8.27 -17.12
N THR A 40 15.09 8.76 -16.17
CA THR A 40 14.63 9.35 -14.91
C THR A 40 13.65 10.52 -15.10
N ARG A 41 13.75 11.24 -16.22
CA ARG A 41 12.80 12.31 -16.58
C ARG A 41 11.35 11.83 -16.80
N HIS A 42 11.16 10.54 -17.10
CA HIS A 42 9.85 9.90 -17.31
C HIS A 42 9.20 9.42 -16.01
N ILE A 43 9.85 9.64 -14.86
CA ILE A 43 9.41 9.25 -13.52
C ILE A 43 9.03 10.52 -12.74
N ARG A 44 8.06 10.39 -11.81
CA ARG A 44 7.70 11.48 -10.90
C ARG A 44 8.92 11.94 -10.13
N PHE A 45 9.02 13.25 -9.93
CA PHE A 45 10.18 13.89 -9.33
C PHE A 45 10.61 13.24 -8.00
N ASP A 46 9.64 13.00 -7.12
CA ASP A 46 9.86 12.45 -5.77
C ASP A 46 10.41 11.02 -5.79
N ASP A 47 10.08 10.24 -6.82
CA ASP A 47 10.45 8.81 -6.90
C ASP A 47 11.71 8.56 -7.75
N ARG A 48 12.34 9.62 -8.27
CA ARG A 48 13.41 9.52 -9.27
C ARG A 48 14.63 8.75 -8.77
N GLU A 49 15.04 9.05 -7.54
CA GLU A 49 16.26 8.48 -6.95
C GLU A 49 16.05 7.01 -6.61
N ASP A 50 14.94 6.67 -5.96
CA ASP A 50 14.58 5.28 -5.64
C ASP A 50 14.43 4.44 -6.91
N TRP A 51 13.70 4.94 -7.91
CA TRP A 51 13.52 4.25 -9.18
C TRP A 51 14.86 4.04 -9.91
N LEU A 52 15.75 5.03 -9.87
CA LEU A 52 17.07 4.94 -10.51
C LEU A 52 17.90 3.84 -9.86
N HIS A 53 17.97 3.80 -8.53
CA HIS A 53 18.70 2.77 -7.79
C HIS A 53 18.12 1.37 -8.07
N ASP A 54 16.79 1.21 -7.96
CA ASP A 54 16.11 -0.06 -8.21
C ASP A 54 16.38 -0.57 -9.64
N THR A 55 16.33 0.33 -10.62
CA THR A 55 16.58 -0.03 -12.02
C THR A 55 18.03 -0.45 -12.24
N MET A 56 19.00 0.19 -11.59
CA MET A 56 20.41 -0.22 -11.66
C MET A 56 20.62 -1.62 -11.06
N LEU A 57 19.97 -1.93 -9.95
CA LEU A 57 19.99 -3.27 -9.36
C LEU A 57 19.37 -4.32 -10.30
N GLU A 58 18.25 -3.99 -10.96
CA GLU A 58 17.63 -4.89 -11.93
C GLU A 58 18.52 -5.13 -13.17
N MET A 59 19.21 -4.10 -13.67
CA MET A 59 20.20 -4.27 -14.74
C MET A 59 21.31 -5.25 -14.35
N ALA A 60 21.84 -5.14 -13.13
CA ALA A 60 22.85 -6.06 -12.61
C ALA A 60 22.31 -7.50 -12.51
N LYS A 61 21.09 -7.68 -12.00
CA LYS A 61 20.42 -9.01 -11.93
C LYS A 61 20.22 -9.62 -13.32
N VAL A 62 19.76 -8.83 -14.29
CA VAL A 62 19.58 -9.30 -15.68
C VAL A 62 20.91 -9.69 -16.29
N LYS A 63 21.97 -8.88 -16.09
CA LYS A 63 23.30 -9.22 -16.59
C LYS A 63 23.84 -10.51 -15.99
N ALA A 64 23.67 -10.74 -14.70
CA ALA A 64 24.04 -12.00 -14.06
C ALA A 64 23.34 -13.20 -14.72
N LYS A 65 22.04 -13.09 -15.01
CA LYS A 65 21.27 -14.12 -15.73
C LYS A 65 21.79 -14.35 -17.17
N TYR A 66 22.22 -13.30 -17.86
CA TYR A 66 22.79 -13.39 -19.21
C TYR A 66 24.17 -14.04 -19.20
N LYS A 67 25.02 -13.74 -18.20
CA LYS A 67 26.33 -14.35 -17.99
C LYS A 67 26.24 -15.86 -17.84
N VAL A 68 25.29 -16.36 -17.05
CA VAL A 68 25.02 -17.81 -16.91
C VAL A 68 24.65 -18.47 -18.24
N LYS A 69 23.99 -17.74 -19.14
CA LYS A 69 23.61 -18.22 -20.48
C LYS A 69 24.71 -18.06 -21.53
N GLY A 70 25.90 -17.56 -21.15
CA GLY A 70 27.01 -17.31 -22.06
C GLY A 70 26.75 -16.20 -23.08
N LYS A 71 25.76 -15.32 -22.86
CA LYS A 71 25.43 -14.22 -23.77
C LYS A 71 25.79 -12.88 -23.13
N PRO A 72 26.46 -11.95 -23.84
CA PRO A 72 26.69 -10.62 -23.32
C PRO A 72 25.40 -9.80 -23.32
N LEU A 73 25.22 -8.96 -22.30
CA LEU A 73 24.16 -7.95 -22.27
C LEU A 73 24.69 -6.64 -22.86
N THR A 74 24.14 -6.22 -23.99
CA THR A 74 24.52 -4.98 -24.68
C THR A 74 23.85 -3.74 -24.08
N GLU A 75 24.35 -2.55 -24.39
CA GLU A 75 23.72 -1.27 -23.99
C GLU A 75 22.27 -1.18 -24.49
N ALA A 76 21.97 -1.67 -25.70
CA ALA A 76 20.61 -1.77 -26.21
C ALA A 76 19.72 -2.72 -25.37
N GLY A 77 20.31 -3.80 -24.83
CA GLY A 77 19.62 -4.68 -23.88
C GLY A 77 19.29 -3.96 -22.57
N LEU A 78 20.23 -3.18 -22.04
CA LEU A 78 20.02 -2.35 -20.85
C LEU A 78 18.95 -1.27 -21.08
N MET A 79 18.97 -0.61 -22.23
CA MET A 79 17.93 0.34 -22.64
C MET A 79 16.54 -0.31 -22.63
N ARG A 80 16.42 -1.57 -23.07
CA ARG A 80 15.15 -2.31 -22.97
C ARG A 80 14.75 -2.59 -21.53
N VAL A 81 15.68 -3.03 -20.67
CA VAL A 81 15.42 -3.22 -19.24
C VAL A 81 14.88 -1.94 -18.61
N ALA A 82 15.53 -0.80 -18.84
CA ALA A 82 15.07 0.50 -18.34
C ALA A 82 13.67 0.86 -18.87
N SER A 83 13.40 0.65 -20.17
CA SER A 83 12.08 0.93 -20.74
C SER A 83 10.95 0.09 -20.12
N TYR A 84 11.23 -1.17 -19.77
CA TYR A 84 10.28 -2.02 -19.06
C TYR A 84 10.08 -1.54 -17.62
N GLN A 85 11.15 -1.11 -16.94
CA GLN A 85 11.06 -0.55 -15.58
C GLN A 85 10.25 0.75 -15.53
N VAL A 86 10.33 1.61 -16.55
CA VAL A 86 9.45 2.80 -16.65
C VAL A 86 7.98 2.37 -16.79
N THR A 87 7.71 1.38 -17.66
CA THR A 87 6.35 0.88 -17.86
C THR A 87 5.79 0.27 -16.58
N GLU A 88 6.59 -0.57 -15.90
CA GLU A 88 6.24 -1.19 -14.64
C GLU A 88 5.96 -0.16 -13.54
N TYR A 89 6.77 0.91 -13.45
CA TYR A 89 6.55 2.01 -12.52
C TYR A 89 5.17 2.64 -12.70
N TRP A 90 4.79 3.01 -13.93
CA TRP A 90 3.49 3.64 -14.20
C TRP A 90 2.31 2.68 -14.03
N GLU A 91 2.49 1.40 -14.33
CA GLU A 91 1.47 0.37 -14.06
C GLU A 91 1.26 0.18 -12.55
N ARG A 92 2.34 0.12 -11.77
CA ARG A 92 2.29 0.01 -10.31
C ARG A 92 1.66 1.24 -9.68
N LEU A 93 2.09 2.43 -10.09
CA LEU A 93 1.51 3.68 -9.60
C LEU A 93 0.01 3.76 -9.92
N ARG A 94 -0.41 3.41 -11.14
CA ARG A 94 -1.82 3.37 -11.52
C ARG A 94 -2.63 2.42 -10.63
N ARG A 95 -2.12 1.22 -10.38
CA ARG A 95 -2.77 0.26 -9.46
C ARG A 95 -2.86 0.82 -8.04
N LEU A 96 -1.80 1.48 -7.56
CA LEU A 96 -1.77 2.09 -6.24
C LEU A 96 -2.69 3.30 -6.11
N THR A 97 -2.96 4.06 -7.18
CA THR A 97 -3.79 5.27 -7.06
C THR A 97 -5.24 5.05 -7.48
N THR A 98 -5.50 4.08 -8.36
CA THR A 98 -6.84 3.89 -8.96
C THR A 98 -7.37 2.46 -8.83
N TRP A 99 -6.61 1.55 -8.18
CA TRP A 99 -6.90 0.11 -8.08
C TRP A 99 -7.12 -0.59 -9.43
N LEU A 100 -6.79 0.08 -10.53
CA LEU A 100 -7.13 -0.37 -11.85
C LEU A 100 -6.11 -1.38 -12.36
N ASP A 101 -6.50 -2.64 -12.44
CA ASP A 101 -5.73 -3.68 -13.12
C ASP A 101 -6.27 -3.99 -14.52
N CYS A 102 -5.64 -3.39 -15.54
CA CYS A 102 -5.95 -3.63 -16.94
C CYS A 102 -5.34 -4.94 -17.49
N GLY A 103 -4.53 -5.67 -16.70
CA GLY A 103 -3.85 -6.89 -17.15
C GLY A 103 -4.83 -7.97 -17.63
N ASN A 104 -5.97 -8.08 -16.95
CA ASN A 104 -7.02 -9.06 -17.25
C ASN A 104 -8.00 -8.63 -18.35
N CYS A 105 -7.87 -7.42 -18.91
CA CYS A 105 -8.74 -6.92 -19.97
C CYS A 105 -8.28 -7.42 -21.35
N SER A 106 -9.21 -7.59 -22.30
CA SER A 106 -8.85 -8.01 -23.67
C SER A 106 -8.00 -6.94 -24.38
N LYS A 107 -7.29 -7.33 -25.44
CA LYS A 107 -6.49 -6.38 -26.26
C LYS A 107 -7.37 -5.31 -26.90
N GLU A 108 -8.55 -5.70 -27.37
CA GLU A 108 -9.52 -4.78 -27.98
C GLU A 108 -10.10 -3.79 -26.97
N GLN A 109 -10.46 -4.26 -25.77
CA GLN A 109 -10.92 -3.39 -24.68
C GLN A 109 -9.86 -2.36 -24.32
N ARG A 110 -8.61 -2.80 -24.12
CA ARG A 110 -7.48 -1.89 -23.83
C ARG A 110 -7.22 -0.90 -24.96
N ARG A 111 -7.44 -1.29 -26.22
CA ARG A 111 -7.33 -0.38 -27.36
C ARG A 111 -8.41 0.69 -27.30
N LYS A 112 -9.68 0.31 -27.13
CA LYS A 112 -10.79 1.24 -26.98
C LYS A 112 -10.57 2.21 -25.82
N CYS A 113 -10.18 1.71 -24.64
CA CYS A 113 -9.88 2.57 -23.48
C CYS A 113 -8.74 3.56 -23.75
N ARG A 114 -7.73 3.21 -24.57
CA ARG A 114 -6.66 4.14 -24.96
C ARG A 114 -7.12 5.17 -25.98
N GLU A 115 -7.94 4.77 -26.94
CA GLU A 115 -8.43 5.65 -28.01
C GLU A 115 -9.48 6.65 -27.50
N GLN A 116 -10.30 6.23 -26.54
CA GLN A 116 -11.44 6.98 -26.02
C GLN A 116 -11.23 7.51 -24.59
N ASP A 117 -10.06 7.27 -23.99
CA ASP A 117 -9.70 7.67 -22.62
C ASP A 117 -10.68 7.25 -21.51
N LEU A 118 -11.25 6.05 -21.64
CA LEU A 118 -12.31 5.52 -20.75
C LEU A 118 -11.79 4.93 -19.43
N TYR A 119 -10.65 5.39 -18.91
CA TYR A 119 -10.06 4.80 -17.71
C TYR A 119 -10.85 5.14 -16.44
N SER A 120 -11.30 6.39 -16.31
CA SER A 120 -12.08 6.87 -15.16
C SER A 120 -13.50 6.30 -15.13
N GLU A 121 -14.03 5.92 -16.29
CA GLU A 121 -15.36 5.32 -16.43
C GLU A 121 -15.33 3.80 -16.24
N CYS A 122 -14.16 3.21 -15.98
CA CYS A 122 -14.05 1.77 -15.80
C CYS A 122 -14.78 1.34 -14.51
N PRO A 123 -15.65 0.30 -14.54
CA PRO A 123 -16.29 -0.20 -13.33
C PRO A 123 -15.32 -0.70 -12.24
N LYS A 124 -14.06 -0.95 -12.60
CA LYS A 124 -13.00 -1.37 -11.68
C LYS A 124 -12.23 -0.19 -11.09
N TYR A 125 -12.43 1.02 -11.59
CA TYR A 125 -11.73 2.21 -11.15
C TYR A 125 -12.18 2.60 -9.74
N HIS A 126 -11.23 2.67 -8.81
CA HIS A 126 -11.44 3.18 -7.46
C HIS A 126 -10.29 4.10 -7.10
N GLN A 127 -10.55 5.39 -7.02
CA GLN A 127 -9.53 6.36 -6.64
C GLN A 127 -9.18 6.22 -5.16
N LEU A 128 -7.89 5.98 -4.88
CA LEU A 128 -7.35 6.10 -3.55
C LEU A 128 -7.23 7.57 -3.18
N VAL A 129 -7.89 7.95 -2.09
CA VAL A 129 -7.90 9.30 -1.54
C VAL A 129 -7.09 9.30 -0.25
N SER A 130 -6.35 10.38 -0.01
CA SER A 130 -5.58 10.54 1.22
C SER A 130 -6.52 10.72 2.41
N LEU A 131 -6.18 10.13 3.55
CA LEU A 131 -6.92 10.34 4.79
C LEU A 131 -6.82 11.79 5.30
N ASN A 132 -5.76 12.49 4.93
CA ASN A 132 -5.55 13.91 5.26
C ASN A 132 -6.26 14.84 4.25
N THR A 133 -7.07 14.30 3.33
CA THR A 133 -7.87 15.13 2.43
C THR A 133 -8.93 15.88 3.24
N THR A 134 -8.95 17.21 3.12
CA THR A 134 -9.93 18.06 3.79
C THR A 134 -11.30 17.93 3.13
N VAL A 135 -12.32 17.67 3.94
CA VAL A 135 -13.73 17.63 3.56
C VAL A 135 -14.34 18.99 3.87
N ASN A 136 -15.14 19.53 2.93
CA ASN A 136 -15.78 20.85 3.01
C ASN A 136 -14.81 22.03 3.25
N PRO A 137 -13.77 22.24 2.43
CA PRO A 137 -12.85 23.37 2.60
C PRO A 137 -13.52 24.75 2.44
N ASP A 138 -14.61 24.83 1.67
CA ASP A 138 -15.30 26.07 1.32
C ASP A 138 -16.72 26.18 1.92
N GLY A 139 -17.09 25.29 2.83
CA GLY A 139 -18.42 25.27 3.47
C GLY A 139 -18.50 26.13 4.74
N ASP A 140 -19.71 26.29 5.28
CA ASP A 140 -19.96 27.07 6.51
C ASP A 140 -19.42 26.41 7.81
N GLY A 141 -18.80 25.24 7.69
CA GLY A 141 -18.26 24.45 8.80
C GLY A 141 -16.74 24.42 8.83
N GLU A 142 -16.16 24.06 9.98
CA GLU A 142 -14.71 23.92 10.12
C GLU A 142 -14.17 22.81 9.19
N PRO A 143 -13.10 23.09 8.42
CA PRO A 143 -12.50 22.11 7.54
C PRO A 143 -12.01 20.92 8.38
N SER A 144 -12.53 19.74 8.06
CA SER A 144 -12.25 18.50 8.79
C SER A 144 -11.59 17.50 7.85
N GLU A 145 -10.63 16.73 8.35
CA GLU A 145 -9.93 15.72 7.54
C GLU A 145 -10.78 14.46 7.38
N LEU A 146 -10.66 13.78 6.23
CA LEU A 146 -11.40 12.55 5.94
C LEU A 146 -11.20 11.47 7.02
N ILE A 147 -10.00 11.42 7.62
CA ILE A 147 -9.67 10.50 8.72
C ILE A 147 -10.62 10.62 9.93
N GLN A 148 -11.15 11.81 10.21
CA GLN A 148 -11.97 12.07 11.39
C GLN A 148 -13.38 11.47 11.27
N PHE A 149 -13.81 11.16 10.04
CA PHE A 149 -15.12 10.57 9.77
C PHE A 149 -15.10 9.05 9.69
N LEU A 150 -13.92 8.43 9.77
CA LEU A 150 -13.81 6.97 9.79
C LEU A 150 -14.12 6.45 11.19
N ALA A 151 -15.27 5.77 11.32
CA ALA A 151 -15.59 5.04 12.53
C ALA A 151 -14.66 3.82 12.69
N ASP A 152 -14.19 3.58 13.93
CA ASP A 152 -13.52 2.33 14.26
C ASP A 152 -14.59 1.28 14.60
N ASP A 153 -14.98 0.48 13.60
CA ASP A 153 -15.95 -0.62 13.78
C ASP A 153 -15.48 -1.70 14.78
N LYS A 154 -14.21 -1.65 15.20
CA LYS A 154 -13.63 -2.52 16.23
C LYS A 154 -13.40 -1.79 17.55
N ALA A 155 -13.91 -0.56 17.70
CA ALA A 155 -13.84 0.17 18.95
C ALA A 155 -14.45 -0.68 20.07
N VAL A 156 -13.75 -0.73 21.19
CA VAL A 156 -14.24 -1.44 22.37
C VAL A 156 -15.48 -0.72 22.87
N ASP A 157 -16.63 -1.40 22.83
CA ASP A 157 -17.84 -0.91 23.48
C ASP A 157 -17.60 -0.86 24.99
N ILE A 158 -17.36 0.35 25.50
CA ILE A 158 -17.03 0.62 26.90
C ILE A 158 -18.21 0.24 27.80
N VAL A 159 -19.44 0.47 27.34
CA VAL A 159 -20.67 0.18 28.10
C VAL A 159 -20.83 -1.33 28.20
N ALA A 160 -20.80 -2.04 27.08
CA ALA A 160 -20.88 -3.50 27.07
C ALA A 160 -19.75 -4.13 27.91
N ARG A 161 -18.53 -3.57 27.86
CA ARG A 161 -17.41 -4.03 28.68
C ARG A 161 -17.64 -3.80 30.17
N LEU A 162 -18.20 -2.66 30.55
CA LEU A 162 -18.51 -2.34 31.94
C LEU A 162 -19.63 -3.25 32.47
N ASP A 163 -20.69 -3.46 31.69
CA ASP A 163 -21.79 -4.36 32.02
C ASP A 163 -21.33 -5.80 32.17
N ALA A 164 -20.46 -6.27 31.26
CA ALA A 164 -19.84 -7.59 31.38
C ALA A 164 -19.02 -7.69 32.68
N ARG A 165 -18.27 -6.64 33.05
CA ARG A 165 -17.50 -6.62 34.30
C ARG A 165 -18.40 -6.68 35.53
N HIS A 166 -19.46 -5.89 35.56
CA HIS A 166 -20.44 -5.91 36.66
C HIS A 166 -21.13 -7.26 36.78
N THR A 167 -21.53 -7.84 35.64
CA THR A 167 -22.12 -9.19 35.59
C THR A 167 -21.16 -10.22 36.18
N LEU A 168 -19.89 -10.21 35.78
CA LEU A 168 -18.89 -11.16 36.30
C LEU A 168 -18.59 -10.94 37.80
N GLN A 169 -18.64 -9.70 38.29
CA GLN A 169 -18.46 -9.39 39.72
C GLN A 169 -19.64 -9.87 40.58
N GLY A 170 -20.85 -9.86 40.04
CA GLY A 170 -22.04 -10.37 40.72
C GLY A 170 -22.08 -11.90 40.82
N LEU A 171 -21.30 -12.62 40.00
CA LEU A 171 -21.30 -14.08 39.97
C LEU A 171 -20.31 -14.68 40.99
N PRO A 172 -20.60 -15.90 41.51
CA PRO A 172 -19.66 -16.61 42.37
C PRO A 172 -18.32 -16.85 41.66
N ARG A 173 -17.21 -16.57 42.35
CA ARG A 173 -15.83 -16.68 41.80
C ARG A 173 -15.55 -18.04 41.14
N ARG A 174 -16.08 -19.13 41.72
CA ARG A 174 -15.94 -20.49 41.18
C ARG A 174 -16.63 -20.66 39.82
N LEU A 175 -17.78 -20.03 39.63
CA LEU A 175 -18.53 -20.06 38.36
C LEU A 175 -17.79 -19.27 37.27
N VAL A 176 -17.23 -18.11 37.63
CA VAL A 176 -16.39 -17.29 36.72
C VAL A 176 -15.16 -18.06 36.26
N GLN A 177 -14.47 -18.76 37.16
CA GLN A 177 -13.32 -19.62 36.81
C GLN A 177 -13.69 -20.76 35.85
N ILE A 178 -14.84 -21.40 36.07
CA ILE A 178 -15.37 -22.43 35.16
C ILE A 178 -15.68 -21.83 33.78
N GLY A 179 -16.28 -20.64 33.75
CA GLY A 179 -16.53 -19.89 32.51
C GLY A 179 -15.26 -19.60 31.72
N TYR A 180 -14.20 -19.11 32.41
CA TYR A 180 -12.90 -18.86 31.79
C TYR A 180 -12.27 -20.13 31.21
N LYS A 181 -12.32 -21.25 31.94
CA LYS A 181 -11.85 -22.55 31.43
C LYS A 181 -12.58 -22.98 30.17
N ARG A 182 -13.90 -22.81 30.10
CA ARG A 182 -14.69 -23.12 28.89
C ARG A 182 -14.34 -22.20 27.72
N TYR A 183 -14.17 -20.90 27.97
CA TYR A 183 -13.74 -19.94 26.96
C TYR A 183 -12.35 -20.30 26.39
N ALA A 184 -11.43 -20.72 27.26
CA ALA A 184 -10.08 -21.16 26.88
C ALA A 184 -10.03 -22.59 26.28
N GLY A 185 -11.17 -23.29 26.15
CA GLY A 185 -11.22 -24.65 25.61
C GLY A 185 -10.68 -25.76 26.55
N ILE A 186 -10.47 -25.46 27.83
CA ILE A 186 -9.97 -26.42 28.83
C ILE A 186 -11.12 -27.33 29.29
N THR A 187 -10.85 -28.63 29.42
CA THR A 187 -11.83 -29.60 29.90
C THR A 187 -12.15 -29.39 31.39
N LEU A 188 -13.44 -29.42 31.74
CA LEU A 188 -13.90 -29.28 33.12
C LEU A 188 -13.79 -30.61 33.86
N ASN A 189 -13.33 -30.55 35.11
CA ASN A 189 -13.31 -31.70 36.03
C ASN A 189 -14.74 -32.09 36.44
N ASP A 190 -14.94 -33.33 36.91
CA ASP A 190 -16.26 -33.82 37.31
C ASP A 190 -16.92 -32.97 38.41
N THR A 191 -16.13 -32.46 39.35
CA THR A 191 -16.62 -31.57 40.42
C THR A 191 -17.07 -30.21 39.88
N GLU A 192 -16.39 -29.69 38.86
CA GLU A 192 -16.72 -28.43 38.18
C GLU A 192 -17.98 -28.58 37.32
N ARG A 193 -18.11 -29.71 36.60
CA ARG A 193 -19.31 -30.06 35.84
C ARG A 193 -20.54 -30.17 36.72
N ARG A 194 -20.44 -30.88 37.86
CA ARG A 194 -21.53 -30.99 38.83
C ARG A 194 -21.93 -29.62 39.38
N TYR A 195 -20.95 -28.79 39.76
CA TYR A 195 -21.20 -27.43 40.26
C TYR A 195 -21.90 -26.54 39.21
N PHE A 196 -21.40 -26.55 37.96
CA PHE A 196 -21.99 -25.80 36.85
C PHE A 196 -23.43 -26.24 36.55
N ASN A 197 -23.69 -27.54 36.50
CA ASN A 197 -25.02 -28.09 36.23
C ASN A 197 -26.03 -27.70 37.32
N ARG A 198 -25.62 -27.72 38.59
CA ARG A 198 -26.47 -27.27 39.71
C ARG A 198 -26.87 -25.80 39.55
N GLN A 199 -25.89 -24.92 39.32
CA GLN A 199 -26.15 -23.49 39.14
C GLN A 199 -27.04 -23.21 37.92
N ARG A 200 -26.84 -23.95 36.82
CA ARG A 200 -27.70 -23.86 35.63
C ARG A 200 -29.14 -24.26 35.93
N GLN A 201 -29.36 -25.33 36.68
CA GLN A 201 -30.71 -25.77 37.07
C GLN A 201 -31.41 -24.78 38.00
N GLU A 202 -30.67 -24.13 38.91
CA GLU A 202 -31.20 -23.10 39.80
C GLU A 202 -31.67 -21.86 39.02
N GLU A 203 -30.86 -21.35 38.10
CA GLU A 203 -31.22 -20.20 37.26
C GLU A 203 -32.40 -20.52 36.32
N LEU A 204 -32.44 -21.71 35.72
CA LEU A 204 -33.57 -22.13 34.90
C LEU A 204 -34.88 -22.14 35.69
N LYS A 205 -34.86 -22.62 36.93
CA LYS A 205 -36.04 -22.59 37.81
C LYS A 205 -36.46 -21.16 38.17
N ARG A 206 -35.51 -20.24 38.37
CA ARG A 206 -35.80 -18.81 38.62
C ARG A 206 -36.46 -18.15 37.43
N HIS A 207 -35.93 -18.36 36.22
CA HIS A 207 -36.50 -17.80 35.01
C HIS A 207 -37.85 -18.42 34.62
N GLN A 208 -38.04 -19.73 34.81
CA GLN A 208 -39.33 -20.39 34.57
C GLN A 208 -40.43 -19.84 35.48
N LYS A 209 -40.11 -19.54 36.76
CA LYS A 209 -41.07 -18.93 37.70
C LYS A 209 -41.39 -17.46 37.43
N ALA A 210 -40.58 -16.77 36.63
CA ALA A 210 -40.78 -15.36 36.30
C ALA A 210 -41.62 -15.15 35.02
N LEU A 211 -41.90 -16.22 34.27
CA LEU A 211 -42.69 -16.21 33.03
C LEU A 211 -44.16 -16.63 33.25
N PHE A 212 -44.54 -16.95 34.49
CA PHE A 212 -45.90 -17.27 34.95
C PHE A 212 -46.24 -16.38 36.15
#